data_AF-A0A955H4U0-F1
#
_entry.id   AF-A0A955H4U0-F1
#
_cell.length_a   1.000
_cell.length_b   1.000
_cell.length_c   1.000
_cell.angle_alpha   90.00
_cell.angle_beta   90.00
_cell.angle_gamma   90.00
#
_symmetry.space_group_name_H-M   'P 1'
#
loop_
_entity.id
_entity.type
_entity.pdbx_description
1 polymer ?
#
loop_
_entity_poly.entity_id
_entity_poly.type
_entity_poly.pdbx_seq_one_letter_code
_entity_poly.pdbx_strand_id
1 'polypeptide(L)'
;MKPVAFFDIDGTVFRSSLLIELVEQLVNEGVFPYEAMDLYSAELQAWRSREGTYEKYIQAVIRSFLKNIKGVHYGEFADIGRHVVETQSKHVYRYTRDLIKELKHEGYYLV
;
A
#
# COMPACT_ATOMS: atom_id res chain seq x y z
N MET A 1 -15.62 17.97 24.58
CA MET A 1 -14.75 16.89 24.08
C MET A 1 -14.49 17.13 22.61
N LYS A 2 -13.27 16.92 22.11
CA LYS A 2 -12.97 17.04 20.68
C LYS A 2 -13.42 15.76 19.97
N PRO A 3 -14.27 15.81 18.92
CA PRO A 3 -14.67 14.61 18.20
C PRO A 3 -13.48 14.03 17.43
N VAL A 4 -13.52 12.72 17.14
CA VAL A 4 -12.42 11.98 16.50
C VAL A 4 -12.94 11.25 15.27
N ALA A 5 -12.16 11.25 14.19
CA ALA A 5 -12.44 10.50 12.98
C ALA A 5 -11.21 9.65 12.60
N PHE A 6 -11.43 8.36 12.39
CA PHE A 6 -10.40 7.40 12.01
C PHE A 6 -10.55 7.05 10.52
N PHE A 7 -9.45 7.13 9.78
CA PHE A 7 -9.41 6.78 8.37
C PHE A 7 -8.44 5.63 8.15
N ASP A 8 -8.95 4.57 7.52
CA ASP A 8 -8.07 3.62 6.87
C ASP A 8 -7.38 4.27 5.65
N ILE A 9 -6.23 3.74 5.24
CA ILE A 9 -5.45 4.28 4.12
C ILE A 9 -5.76 3.50 2.85
N ASP A 10 -5.44 2.22 2.82
CA ASP A 10 -5.49 1.39 1.62
C ASP A 10 -6.95 1.08 1.24
N GLY A 11 -7.36 1.42 0.02
CA GLY A 11 -8.75 1.25 -0.41
C GLY A 11 -9.76 2.24 0.21
N THR A 12 -9.31 3.14 1.09
CA THR A 12 -10.17 4.15 1.75
C THR A 12 -9.75 5.58 1.39
N VAL A 13 -8.52 5.97 1.69
CA VAL A 13 -7.94 7.26 1.24
C VAL A 13 -7.21 7.06 -0.08
N PHE A 14 -6.38 6.02 -0.15
CA PHE A 14 -5.55 5.66 -1.29
C PHE A 14 -6.27 4.63 -2.16
N ARG A 15 -6.23 4.77 -3.50
CA ARG A 15 -6.95 3.88 -4.42
C ARG A 15 -6.10 2.69 -4.90
N SER A 16 -5.28 2.15 -4.00
CA SER A 16 -4.50 0.92 -4.17
C SER A 16 -4.10 0.44 -2.76
N SER A 17 -3.07 -0.40 -2.65
CA SER A 17 -2.41 -0.71 -1.38
C SER A 17 -0.95 -0.28 -1.40
N LEU A 18 -0.54 0.51 -0.41
CA LEU A 18 0.85 0.96 -0.29
C LEU A 18 1.84 -0.21 -0.21
N LEU A 19 1.44 -1.33 0.40
CA LEU A 19 2.28 -2.53 0.47
C LEU A 19 2.54 -3.11 -0.92
N ILE A 20 1.53 -3.19 -1.79
CA ILE A 20 1.66 -3.72 -3.14
C ILE A 20 2.61 -2.82 -3.94
N GLU A 21 2.36 -1.52 -3.97
CA GLU A 21 3.19 -0.55 -4.70
C GLU A 21 4.65 -0.57 -4.22
N LEU A 22 4.86 -0.71 -2.90
CA LEU A 22 6.18 -0.79 -2.32
C LEU A 22 6.92 -2.08 -2.69
N VAL A 23 6.26 -3.23 -2.64
CA VAL A 23 6.88 -4.51 -3.03
C VAL A 23 7.23 -4.51 -4.52
N GLU A 24 6.32 -4.03 -5.38
CA GLU A 24 6.60 -3.91 -6.82
C GLU A 24 7.78 -2.97 -7.08
N GLN A 25 7.84 -1.82 -6.40
CA GLN A 25 8.98 -0.90 -6.58
C GLN A 25 10.29 -1.48 -6.04
N LEU A 26 10.27 -2.18 -4.90
CA LEU A 26 11.47 -2.85 -4.37
C LEU A 26 12.02 -3.91 -5.33
N VAL A 27 11.15 -4.60 -6.07
CA VAL A 27 11.59 -5.52 -7.14
C VAL A 27 12.13 -4.76 -8.34
N ASN A 28 11.45 -3.69 -8.78
CA ASN A 28 11.87 -2.88 -9.93
C ASN A 28 13.25 -2.24 -9.73
N GLU A 29 13.56 -1.80 -8.51
CA GLU A 29 14.86 -1.21 -8.14
C GLU A 29 15.93 -2.28 -7.85
N GLY A 30 15.60 -3.57 -7.91
CA GLY A 30 16.52 -4.67 -7.68
C GLY A 30 16.88 -4.92 -6.21
N VAL A 31 16.19 -4.26 -5.27
CA VAL A 31 16.36 -4.48 -3.82
C VAL A 31 15.78 -5.82 -3.39
N PHE A 32 14.60 -6.15 -3.94
CA PHE A 32 14.07 -7.50 -3.90
C PHE A 32 14.46 -8.23 -5.19
N PRO A 33 14.75 -9.54 -5.12
CA PRO A 33 14.98 -10.34 -6.31
C PRO A 33 13.69 -10.43 -7.15
N TYR A 34 13.81 -10.60 -8.46
CA TYR A 34 12.66 -10.70 -9.37
C TYR A 34 11.73 -11.87 -8.99
N GLU A 35 12.29 -12.96 -8.49
CA GLU A 35 11.58 -14.15 -7.99
C GLU A 35 10.68 -13.86 -6.78
N ALA A 36 10.81 -12.68 -6.15
CA ALA A 36 9.86 -12.23 -5.14
C ALA A 36 8.43 -12.11 -5.71
N MET A 37 8.30 -11.84 -7.02
CA MET A 37 7.00 -11.78 -7.71
C MET A 37 6.34 -13.15 -7.83
N ASP A 38 7.12 -14.22 -7.96
CA ASP A 38 6.61 -15.58 -8.12
C ASP A 38 5.80 -16.03 -6.90
N LEU A 39 6.05 -15.43 -5.74
CA LEU A 39 5.34 -15.73 -4.50
C LEU A 39 3.90 -15.25 -4.47
N TYR A 40 3.52 -14.30 -5.34
CA TYR A 40 2.17 -13.74 -5.38
C TYR A 40 1.53 -13.68 -6.77
N SER A 41 2.28 -13.93 -7.84
CA SER A 41 1.79 -13.80 -9.22
C SER A 41 0.56 -14.67 -9.51
N ALA A 42 0.52 -15.92 -9.03
CA ALA A 42 -0.63 -16.80 -9.19
C ALA A 42 -1.90 -16.26 -8.49
N GLU A 43 -1.77 -15.80 -7.25
CA GLU A 43 -2.90 -15.25 -6.49
C GLU A 43 -3.37 -13.89 -7.05
N LEU A 44 -2.43 -13.09 -7.59
CA LEU A 44 -2.75 -11.86 -8.34
C LEU A 44 -3.60 -12.17 -9.56
N GLN A 45 -3.22 -13.17 -10.36
CA GLN A 45 -4.00 -13.56 -11.54
C GLN A 45 -5.37 -14.10 -11.15
N ALA A 46 -5.45 -14.97 -10.14
CA ALA A 46 -6.72 -15.50 -9.66
C ALA A 46 -7.66 -14.39 -9.15
N TRP A 47 -7.13 -13.43 -8.39
CA TRP A 47 -7.92 -12.27 -7.95
C TRP A 47 -8.40 -11.41 -9.13
N ARG A 48 -7.52 -11.14 -10.12
CA ARG A 48 -7.87 -10.40 -11.34
C ARG A 48 -8.92 -11.12 -12.19
N SER A 49 -8.84 -12.44 -12.33
CA SER A 49 -9.81 -13.27 -13.07
C SER A 49 -11.11 -13.51 -12.29
N ARG A 50 -11.23 -13.03 -11.05
CA ARG A 50 -12.35 -13.29 -10.13
C ARG A 50 -12.49 -14.76 -9.73
N GLU A 51 -11.42 -15.54 -9.84
CA GLU A 51 -11.33 -16.94 -9.42
C GLU A 51 -10.66 -17.10 -8.04
N GLY A 52 -10.10 -16.01 -7.50
CA GLY A 52 -9.47 -15.91 -6.19
C GLY A 52 -9.96 -14.69 -5.40
N THR A 53 -9.51 -14.58 -4.14
CA THR A 53 -9.89 -13.47 -3.26
C THR A 53 -8.75 -12.47 -3.08
N TYR A 54 -9.11 -11.21 -2.82
CA TYR A 54 -8.12 -10.18 -2.48
C TYR A 54 -7.31 -10.59 -1.24
N GLU A 55 -7.95 -11.20 -0.24
CA GLU A 55 -7.28 -11.69 0.98
C GLU A 55 -6.15 -12.67 0.65
N LYS A 56 -6.38 -13.66 -0.23
CA LYS A 56 -5.33 -14.61 -0.61
C LYS A 56 -4.16 -13.91 -1.32
N TYR A 57 -4.48 -12.95 -2.19
CA TYR A 57 -3.50 -12.16 -2.90
C TYR A 57 -2.66 -11.29 -1.95
N ILE A 58 -3.28 -10.48 -1.09
CA ILE A 58 -2.52 -9.61 -0.18
C ILE A 58 -1.70 -10.42 0.82
N GLN A 59 -2.19 -11.56 1.29
CA GLN A 59 -1.40 -12.48 2.14
C GLN A 59 -0.18 -13.04 1.40
N ALA A 60 -0.28 -13.28 0.09
CA ALA A 60 0.86 -13.70 -0.71
C ALA A 60 1.92 -12.59 -0.85
N VAL A 61 1.49 -11.35 -1.05
CA VAL A 61 2.36 -10.17 -1.07
C VAL A 61 3.05 -9.96 0.28
N ILE A 62 2.31 -10.07 1.40
CA ILE A 62 2.87 -9.99 2.77
C ILE A 62 3.96 -11.05 2.97
N ARG A 63 3.71 -12.31 2.56
CA ARG A 63 4.71 -13.37 2.66
C ARG A 63 5.96 -13.06 1.84
N SER A 64 5.80 -12.53 0.63
CA SER A 64 6.92 -12.10 -0.21
C SER A 64 7.73 -10.98 0.46
N PHE A 65 7.05 -9.95 0.97
CA PHE A 65 7.68 -8.86 1.69
C PHE A 65 8.49 -9.35 2.90
N LEU A 66 7.86 -10.12 3.81
CA LEU A 66 8.51 -10.62 5.03
C LEU A 66 9.71 -11.54 4.75
N LYS A 67 9.68 -12.27 3.63
CA LYS A 67 10.80 -13.13 3.20
C LYS A 67 11.99 -12.30 2.73
N ASN A 68 11.76 -11.25 1.95
CA ASN A 68 12.81 -10.52 1.25
C ASN A 68 13.30 -9.26 2.00
N ILE A 69 12.51 -8.70 2.92
CA ILE A 69 12.90 -7.47 3.63
C ILE A 69 14.07 -7.67 4.62
N LYS A 70 14.33 -8.92 5.03
CA LYS A 70 15.38 -9.23 6.00
C LYS A 70 16.75 -8.98 5.37
N GLY A 71 17.51 -8.07 5.97
CA GLY A 71 18.85 -7.69 5.50
C GLY A 71 18.86 -6.50 4.55
N VAL A 72 17.69 -5.98 4.13
CA VAL A 72 17.61 -4.73 3.36
C VAL A 72 18.00 -3.55 4.25
N HIS A 73 18.82 -2.65 3.70
CA HIS A 73 19.23 -1.45 4.43
C HIS A 73 18.05 -0.50 4.59
N TYR A 74 17.84 -0.01 5.82
CA TYR A 74 16.69 0.86 6.13
C TYR A 74 16.66 2.13 5.27
N GLY A 75 17.83 2.73 4.98
CA GLY A 75 17.91 3.93 4.15
C GLY A 75 17.36 3.71 2.74
N GLU A 76 17.74 2.59 2.11
CA GLU A 76 17.30 2.22 0.77
C GLU A 76 15.79 1.94 0.75
N PHE A 77 15.31 1.16 1.73
CA PHE A 77 13.88 0.94 1.92
C PHE A 77 13.10 2.26 2.10
N ALA A 78 13.62 3.19 2.90
CA ALA A 78 12.98 4.46 3.17
C ALA A 78 13.00 5.41 1.97
N ASP A 79 14.07 5.42 1.18
CA ASP A 79 14.16 6.17 -0.08
C ASP A 79 13.13 5.69 -1.10
N ILE A 80 13.05 4.37 -1.30
CA ILE A 80 12.05 3.77 -2.19
C ILE A 80 10.62 4.04 -1.68
N GLY A 81 10.38 3.91 -0.38
CA GLY A 81 9.08 4.23 0.23
C GLY A 81 8.67 5.70 0.00
N ARG A 82 9.60 6.65 0.09
CA ARG A 82 9.34 8.06 -0.26
C ARG A 82 8.97 8.20 -1.72
N HIS A 83 9.72 7.56 -2.62
CA HIS A 83 9.46 7.61 -4.05
C HIS A 83 8.07 7.05 -4.42
N VAL A 84 7.65 5.96 -3.77
CA VAL A 84 6.31 5.40 -3.92
C VAL A 84 5.24 6.41 -3.52
N VAL A 85 5.39 7.06 -2.35
CA VAL A 85 4.43 8.08 -1.89
C VAL A 85 4.37 9.27 -2.84
N GLU A 86 5.52 9.76 -3.33
CA GLU A 86 5.58 10.88 -4.28
C GLU A 86 4.82 10.55 -5.56
N THR A 87 5.11 9.38 -6.15
CA THR A 87 4.49 8.88 -7.38
C THR A 87 2.99 8.67 -7.21
N GLN A 88 2.57 8.11 -6.08
CA GLN A 88 1.18 7.72 -5.82
C GLN A 88 0.34 8.80 -5.12
N SER A 89 0.93 9.93 -4.72
CA SER A 89 0.30 11.01 -3.94
C SER A 89 -1.02 11.55 -4.52
N LYS A 90 -1.19 11.51 -5.85
CA LYS A 90 -2.41 11.95 -6.54
C LYS A 90 -3.47 10.87 -6.68
N HIS A 91 -3.15 9.63 -6.33
CA HIS A 91 -4.00 8.47 -6.52
C HIS A 91 -4.89 8.23 -5.28
N VAL A 92 -5.61 9.26 -4.85
CA VAL A 92 -6.51 9.23 -3.68
C VAL A 92 -7.99 9.34 -4.08
N TYR A 93 -8.91 8.82 -3.26
CA TYR A 93 -10.35 8.97 -3.48
C TYR A 93 -10.79 10.42 -3.22
N ARG A 94 -11.52 11.01 -4.19
CA ARG A 94 -11.99 12.40 -4.09
C ARG A 94 -12.89 12.62 -2.87
N TYR A 95 -13.88 11.75 -2.68
CA TYR A 95 -14.81 11.83 -1.56
C TYR A 95 -14.09 11.81 -0.21
N THR A 96 -13.28 10.78 0.06
CA THR A 96 -12.57 10.64 1.34
C THR A 96 -11.62 11.81 1.59
N ARG A 97 -10.90 12.27 0.56
CA ARG A 97 -10.03 13.45 0.65
C ARG A 97 -10.82 14.70 1.04
N ASP A 98 -11.98 14.91 0.45
CA ASP A 98 -12.78 16.10 0.71
C ASP A 98 -13.45 16.04 2.08
N LEU A 99 -13.92 14.85 2.51
CA LEU A 99 -14.42 14.60 3.86
C LEU A 99 -13.34 14.85 4.93
N ILE A 100 -12.11 14.40 4.72
CA ILE A 100 -10.99 14.67 5.64
C ILE A 100 -10.78 16.18 5.83
N LYS A 101 -10.88 16.98 4.76
CA LYS A 101 -10.74 18.44 4.84
C LYS A 101 -11.90 19.08 5.60
N GLU A 102 -13.12 18.62 5.35
CA GLU A 102 -14.33 19.07 6.03
C GLU A 102 -14.27 18.79 7.54
N LEU A 103 -14.02 17.54 7.95
CA LEU A 103 -13.92 17.18 9.35
C LEU A 103 -12.78 17.91 10.07
N LYS A 104 -11.65 18.14 9.37
CA LYS A 104 -10.57 18.98 9.92
C LYS A 104 -11.04 20.41 10.20
N HIS A 105 -11.80 20.99 9.29
CA HIS A 105 -12.38 22.33 9.45
C HIS A 105 -13.41 22.38 10.59
N GLU A 106 -14.19 21.31 10.78
CA GLU A 106 -15.14 21.16 11.90
C GLU A 106 -14.49 20.91 13.26
N GLY A 107 -13.16 20.77 13.31
CA GLY A 107 -12.42 20.60 14.56
C GLY A 107 -12.32 19.15 15.04
N TYR A 108 -12.50 18.16 14.15
CA TYR A 108 -12.19 16.77 14.48
C TYR A 108 -10.69 16.55 14.70
N TYR A 109 -10.35 15.60 15.56
CA TYR A 109 -9.02 14.98 15.58
C TYR A 109 -9.00 13.85 14.57
N LEU A 110 -8.12 13.94 13.58
CA LEU A 110 -7.99 12.94 12.52
C LEU A 110 -6.91 11.94 12.92
N VAL A 111 -7.23 10.66 12.77
CA VAL A 111 -6.31 9.52 12.95
C VAL A 111 -6.22 8.74 11.67
#